data_AF-A0A397ZQ67-F1
#
_entry.id   AF-A0A397ZQ67-F1
#
_cell.length_a   1.000
_cell.length_b   1.000
_cell.length_c   1.000
_cell.angle_alpha   90.00
_cell.angle_beta   90.00
_cell.angle_gamma   90.00
#
_symmetry.space_group_name_H-M   'P 1'
#
loop_
_entity.id
_entity.type
_entity.pdbx_description
1 polymer ?
#
loop_
_entity_poly.entity_id
_entity_poly.type
_entity_poly.pdbx_seq_one_letter_code
_entity_poly.pdbx_strand_id
1 'polypeptide(L)'
;MNELQHVLATLAFKSTTECPKYKALFEPQQWDVLVHQFKQEFCKLYGMTMEPLLNIYLQAGLTALKTPYSFEEGCTKEDPLSQESFRKLALPLPYSKQEHSKLVCYISKELMDTENPPQVLPNGYVYSTKALKEMADKNKGEIKCPRTGFVCNHTDLVKAYIS
;
A
#
# COMPACT_ATOMS: atom_id res chain seq x y z
N MET A 1 48.59 10.77 -4.83
CA MET A 1 49.55 11.89 -4.66
C MET A 1 48.96 13.25 -5.06
N ASN A 2 48.21 13.35 -6.17
CA ASN A 2 47.62 14.63 -6.62
C ASN A 2 46.64 15.25 -5.60
N GLU A 3 45.81 14.45 -4.93
CA GLU A 3 44.89 14.90 -3.86
C GLU A 3 45.65 15.58 -2.71
N LEU A 4 46.73 14.95 -2.23
CA LEU A 4 47.55 15.48 -1.14
C LEU A 4 48.19 16.82 -1.53
N GLN A 5 48.66 16.96 -2.77
CA GLN A 5 49.20 18.22 -3.29
C GLN A 5 48.13 19.33 -3.37
N HIS A 6 46.89 18.97 -3.73
CA HIS A 6 45.77 19.92 -3.72
C HIS A 6 45.42 20.39 -2.31
N VAL A 7 45.44 19.49 -1.32
CA VAL A 7 45.22 19.85 0.09
C VAL A 7 46.39 20.67 0.64
N LEU A 8 47.63 20.32 0.33
CA LEU A 8 48.80 21.10 0.75
C LEU A 8 48.77 22.54 0.23
N ALA A 9 48.23 22.75 -0.98
CA ALA A 9 48.04 24.10 -1.54
C ALA A 9 47.05 24.95 -0.72
N THR A 10 46.11 24.36 0.03
CA THR A 10 45.18 25.12 0.88
C THR A 10 45.87 25.77 2.09
N LEU A 11 47.12 25.39 2.41
CA LEU A 11 47.95 26.11 3.40
C LEU A 11 48.44 27.47 2.87
N ALA A 12 48.56 27.63 1.54
CA ALA A 12 49.00 28.87 0.91
C ALA A 12 47.82 29.79 0.54
N PHE A 13 46.63 29.23 0.28
CA PHE A 13 45.43 29.96 -0.12
C PHE A 13 44.48 30.19 1.07
N LYS A 14 43.98 31.43 1.25
CA LYS A 14 42.98 31.75 2.29
C LYS A 14 41.57 31.33 1.85
N SER A 15 40.63 31.24 2.80
CA SER A 15 39.22 30.92 2.53
C SER A 15 38.51 31.90 1.57
N THR A 16 39.06 33.10 1.36
CA THR A 16 38.53 34.13 0.42
C THR A 16 39.09 34.01 -1.00
N THR A 17 39.72 32.89 -1.36
CA THR A 17 40.40 32.73 -2.65
C THR A 17 39.42 32.69 -3.82
N GLU A 18 39.72 33.42 -4.91
CA GLU A 18 38.93 33.42 -6.15
C GLU A 18 39.21 32.22 -7.08
N CYS A 19 40.28 31.47 -6.81
CA CYS A 19 40.60 30.26 -7.56
C CYS A 19 39.52 29.18 -7.33
N PRO A 20 38.75 28.79 -8.36
CA PRO A 20 37.61 27.90 -8.19
C PRO A 20 38.01 26.51 -7.71
N LYS A 21 39.22 26.04 -8.06
CA LYS A 21 39.74 24.72 -7.67
C LYS A 21 39.86 24.55 -6.16
N TYR A 22 40.33 25.57 -5.45
CA TYR A 22 40.54 25.52 -4.01
C TYR A 22 39.36 26.11 -3.24
N LYS A 23 38.57 26.99 -3.88
CA LYS A 23 37.35 27.55 -3.29
C LYS A 23 36.35 26.44 -2.89
N ALA A 24 36.20 25.43 -3.74
CA ALA A 24 35.36 24.27 -3.44
C ALA A 24 35.76 23.59 -2.12
N LEU A 25 37.06 23.49 -1.82
CA LEU A 25 37.58 22.84 -0.60
C LEU A 25 37.29 23.63 0.70
N PHE A 26 37.03 24.93 0.59
CA PHE A 26 36.68 25.78 1.72
C PHE A 26 35.16 25.99 1.87
N GLU A 27 34.37 25.42 0.96
CA GLU A 27 32.93 25.61 0.96
C GLU A 27 32.29 24.82 2.12
N PRO A 28 31.44 25.45 2.95
CA PRO A 28 30.87 24.79 4.12
C PRO A 28 30.01 23.57 3.77
N GLN A 29 29.43 23.52 2.56
CA GLN A 29 28.67 22.35 2.08
C GLN A 29 29.52 21.07 2.01
N GLN A 30 30.85 21.18 1.90
CA GLN A 30 31.71 20.00 1.93
C GLN A 30 31.63 19.25 3.26
N TRP A 31 31.37 19.95 4.37
CA TRP A 31 31.16 19.31 5.66
C TRP A 31 29.91 18.42 5.65
N ASP A 32 28.82 18.88 5.03
CA ASP A 32 27.60 18.07 4.91
C ASP A 32 27.84 16.81 4.07
N VAL A 33 28.59 16.95 2.97
CA VAL A 33 29.00 15.82 2.12
C VAL A 33 29.87 14.85 2.90
N LEU A 34 30.85 15.34 3.67
CA LEU A 34 31.72 14.51 4.49
C LEU A 34 30.94 13.76 5.58
N VAL A 35 30.02 14.44 6.26
CA VAL A 35 29.13 13.80 7.26
C VAL A 35 28.28 12.72 6.59
N HIS A 36 27.76 12.97 5.39
CA HIS A 36 26.98 11.97 4.65
C HIS A 36 27.84 10.76 4.27
N GLN A 37 29.03 10.97 3.72
CA GLN A 37 29.97 9.90 3.38
C GLN A 37 30.37 9.08 4.61
N PHE A 38 30.66 9.74 5.73
CA PHE A 38 31.02 9.05 6.97
C PHE A 38 29.87 8.16 7.47
N LYS A 39 28.64 8.68 7.48
CA LYS A 39 27.45 7.90 7.84
C LYS A 39 27.26 6.70 6.91
N GLN A 40 27.47 6.88 5.61
CA GLN A 40 27.35 5.82 4.63
C GLN A 40 28.40 4.72 4.85
N GLU A 41 29.66 5.07 5.06
CA GLU A 41 30.73 4.10 5.33
C GLU A 41 30.56 3.43 6.69
N PHE A 42 30.09 4.16 7.71
CA PHE A 42 29.73 3.57 9.00
C PHE A 42 28.63 2.51 8.84
N CYS A 43 27.54 2.83 8.14
CA CYS A 43 26.47 1.87 7.87
C CYS A 43 27.00 0.64 7.10
N LYS A 44 27.82 0.84 6.05
CA LYS A 44 28.43 -0.28 5.31
C LYS A 44 29.32 -1.17 6.18
N LEU A 45 30.17 -0.57 7.00
CA LEU A 45 31.12 -1.28 7.86
C LEU A 45 30.40 -2.20 8.86
N TYR A 46 29.28 -1.73 9.43
CA TYR A 46 28.48 -2.50 10.38
C TYR A 46 27.36 -3.32 9.73
N GLY A 47 27.26 -3.33 8.38
CA GLY A 47 26.19 -4.03 7.67
C GLY A 47 24.79 -3.47 7.94
N MET A 48 24.70 -2.20 8.36
CA MET A 48 23.45 -1.50 8.63
C MET A 48 22.94 -0.79 7.37
N THR A 49 21.63 -0.58 7.30
CA THR A 49 20.99 0.21 6.24
C THR A 49 21.05 1.71 6.59
N MET A 50 21.10 2.57 5.55
CA MET A 50 21.01 4.03 5.74
C MET A 50 19.63 4.46 6.25
N GLU A 51 18.60 3.73 5.85
CA GLU A 51 17.26 3.89 6.40
C GLU A 51 17.05 3.01 7.63
N PRO A 52 16.28 3.45 8.63
CA PRO A 52 15.92 2.62 9.76
C PRO A 52 15.20 1.35 9.31
N LEU A 53 15.64 0.18 9.80
CA LEU A 53 15.02 -1.11 9.47
C LEU A 53 13.52 -1.14 9.75
N LEU A 54 13.06 -0.46 10.82
CA LEU A 54 11.65 -0.33 11.13
C LEU A 54 10.85 0.29 9.97
N ASN A 55 11.40 1.30 9.30
CA ASN A 55 10.76 1.94 8.15
C ASN A 55 10.61 0.94 6.99
N ILE A 56 11.68 0.20 6.69
CA ILE A 56 11.71 -0.79 5.61
C ILE A 56 10.68 -1.90 5.88
N TYR A 57 10.66 -2.46 7.09
CA TYR A 57 9.69 -3.51 7.45
C TYR A 57 8.25 -2.99 7.44
N LEU A 58 8.04 -1.76 7.90
CA LEU A 58 6.72 -1.14 7.89
C LEU A 58 6.25 -0.91 6.45
N GLN A 59 7.09 -0.36 5.57
CA GLN A 59 6.78 -0.21 4.14
C GLN A 59 6.50 -1.57 3.47
N ALA A 60 7.30 -2.60 3.75
CA ALA A 60 7.06 -3.93 3.22
C ALA A 60 5.68 -4.49 3.64
N GLY A 61 5.31 -4.33 4.92
CA GLY A 61 3.99 -4.71 5.41
C GLY A 61 2.85 -3.89 4.80
N LEU A 62 3.01 -2.56 4.71
CA LEU A 62 2.03 -1.67 4.10
C LEU A 62 1.85 -1.95 2.61
N THR A 63 2.89 -2.36 1.89
CA THR A 63 2.80 -2.77 0.48
C THR A 63 1.87 -3.96 0.30
N ALA A 64 1.90 -4.94 1.20
CA ALA A 64 1.02 -6.10 1.15
C ALA A 64 -0.46 -5.75 1.41
N LEU A 65 -0.70 -4.67 2.17
CA LEU A 65 -2.05 -4.21 2.55
C LEU A 65 -2.59 -3.10 1.63
N LYS A 66 -1.73 -2.44 0.85
CA LYS A 66 -2.11 -1.30 0.02
C LYS A 66 -3.07 -1.71 -1.09
N THR A 67 -4.34 -1.36 -0.93
CA THR A 67 -5.37 -1.54 -1.95
C THR A 67 -5.77 -0.18 -2.57
N PRO A 68 -6.35 -0.16 -3.77
CA PRO A 68 -6.94 1.07 -4.33
C PRO A 68 -8.00 1.69 -3.39
N TYR A 69 -8.75 0.85 -2.67
CA TYR A 69 -9.82 1.26 -1.76
C TYR A 69 -9.32 1.93 -0.46
N SER A 70 -8.05 1.70 -0.08
CA SER A 70 -7.45 2.25 1.15
C SER A 70 -7.40 3.78 1.20
N PHE A 71 -7.66 4.46 0.08
CA PHE A 71 -7.67 5.92 -0.04
C PHE A 71 -9.07 6.52 -0.20
N GLU A 72 -10.12 5.69 -0.26
CA GLU A 72 -11.50 6.16 -0.47
C GLU A 72 -12.22 6.55 0.83
N GLU A 73 -13.18 7.48 0.73
CA GLU A 73 -14.07 7.94 1.80
C GLU A 73 -15.11 6.86 2.16
N GLY A 74 -14.64 5.76 2.74
CA GLY A 74 -15.46 4.59 3.08
C GLY A 74 -14.67 3.41 3.62
N CYS A 75 -13.33 3.54 3.65
CA CYS A 75 -12.44 2.52 4.17
C CYS A 75 -12.79 2.14 5.61
N THR A 76 -12.83 0.83 5.90
CA THR A 76 -13.05 0.30 7.24
C THR A 76 -11.98 0.82 8.20
N LYS A 77 -12.38 1.22 9.41
CA LYS A 77 -11.46 1.71 10.46
C LYS A 77 -10.34 0.72 10.84
N GLU A 78 -10.52 -0.54 10.46
CA GLU A 78 -9.54 -1.63 10.66
C GLU A 78 -8.39 -1.61 9.63
N ASP A 79 -8.47 -0.82 8.55
CA ASP A 79 -7.35 -0.69 7.60
C ASP A 79 -6.26 0.21 8.22
N PRO A 80 -5.02 -0.27 8.40
CA PRO A 80 -3.93 0.57 8.88
C PRO A 80 -3.66 1.80 7.99
N LEU A 81 -3.99 1.75 6.69
CA LEU A 81 -3.86 2.89 5.77
C LEU A 81 -4.92 3.99 5.95
N SER A 82 -5.87 3.78 6.88
CA SER A 82 -6.73 4.85 7.39
C SER A 82 -5.94 5.91 8.17
N GLN A 83 -4.78 5.54 8.76
CA GLN A 83 -3.92 6.47 9.49
C GLN A 83 -3.04 7.29 8.52
N GLU A 84 -2.99 8.61 8.73
CA GLU A 84 -2.25 9.54 7.86
C GLU A 84 -0.74 9.25 7.82
N SER A 85 -0.15 8.87 8.96
CA SER A 85 1.27 8.52 9.09
C SER A 85 1.64 7.33 8.19
N PHE A 86 0.86 6.25 8.24
CA PHE A 86 1.08 5.07 7.39
C PHE A 86 0.75 5.35 5.93
N ARG A 87 -0.24 6.21 5.66
CA ARG A 87 -0.57 6.64 4.29
C ARG A 87 0.58 7.39 3.63
N LYS A 88 1.28 8.28 4.35
CA LYS A 88 2.46 8.99 3.85
C LYS A 88 3.60 8.02 3.50
N LEU A 89 3.85 7.03 4.37
CA LEU A 89 4.86 5.99 4.12
C LEU A 89 4.50 5.07 2.95
N ALA A 90 3.21 4.80 2.76
CA ALA A 90 2.72 3.91 1.72
C ALA A 90 2.55 4.57 0.35
N LEU A 91 2.62 5.90 0.25
CA LEU A 91 2.35 6.65 -0.97
C LEU A 91 3.21 6.21 -2.18
N PRO A 92 4.55 6.06 -2.06
CA PRO A 92 5.40 5.63 -3.18
C PRO A 92 5.33 4.11 -3.46
N LEU A 93 4.67 3.32 -2.59
CA LEU A 93 4.67 1.85 -2.68
C LEU A 93 3.69 1.36 -3.76
N PRO A 94 3.96 0.22 -4.42
CA PRO A 94 3.01 -0.37 -5.36
C PRO A 94 1.76 -0.89 -4.64
N TYR A 95 0.67 -1.04 -5.38
CA TYR A 95 -0.54 -1.69 -4.87
C TYR A 95 -0.31 -3.20 -4.74
N SER A 96 -0.88 -3.79 -3.69
CA SER A 96 -0.91 -5.23 -3.48
C SER A 96 -1.70 -5.89 -4.61
N LYS A 97 -1.10 -6.91 -5.23
CA LYS A 97 -1.82 -7.79 -6.17
C LYS A 97 -2.70 -8.73 -5.34
N GLN A 98 -3.91 -8.31 -5.04
CA GLN A 98 -4.92 -9.20 -4.47
C GLN A 98 -5.66 -9.87 -5.62
N GLU A 99 -5.40 -11.15 -5.86
CA GLU A 99 -6.37 -11.98 -6.56
C GLU A 99 -7.52 -12.20 -5.58
N HIS A 100 -8.72 -11.71 -5.89
CA HIS A 100 -9.89 -11.85 -5.02
C HIS A 100 -10.31 -13.31 -4.93
N SER A 101 -9.62 -14.12 -4.11
CA SER A 101 -9.84 -15.57 -4.08
C SER A 101 -11.03 -15.99 -3.21
N LYS A 102 -11.67 -15.06 -2.48
CA LYS A 102 -12.74 -15.38 -1.52
C LYS A 102 -13.84 -14.34 -1.55
N LEU A 103 -14.99 -14.73 -2.09
CA LEU A 103 -16.21 -13.93 -2.07
C LEU A 103 -16.94 -14.17 -0.76
N VAL A 104 -17.45 -13.11 -0.14
CA VAL A 104 -18.23 -13.20 1.11
C VAL A 104 -19.59 -12.57 0.86
N CYS A 105 -20.65 -13.29 1.26
CA CYS A 105 -22.01 -12.83 1.07
C CYS A 105 -22.31 -11.60 1.92
N TYR A 106 -22.94 -10.58 1.34
CA TYR A 106 -23.35 -9.40 2.08
C TYR A 106 -24.40 -9.68 3.17
N ILE A 107 -25.28 -10.68 2.95
CA ILE A 107 -26.39 -11.03 3.85
C ILE A 107 -25.93 -12.03 4.92
N SER A 108 -25.51 -13.23 4.52
CA SER A 108 -25.14 -14.29 5.46
C SER A 108 -23.77 -14.09 6.11
N LYS A 109 -22.93 -13.19 5.57
CA LYS A 109 -21.51 -13.03 5.95
C LYS A 109 -20.67 -14.30 5.82
N GLU A 110 -21.20 -15.32 5.14
CA GLU A 110 -20.50 -16.56 4.85
C GLU A 110 -19.73 -16.49 3.53
N LEU A 111 -18.71 -17.33 3.42
CA LEU A 111 -17.94 -17.49 2.20
C LEU A 111 -18.79 -18.13 1.08
N MET A 112 -18.55 -17.67 -0.13
CA MET A 112 -19.21 -18.15 -1.34
C MET A 112 -18.22 -19.01 -2.12
N ASP A 113 -18.42 -20.32 -2.07
CA ASP A 113 -17.57 -21.36 -2.64
C ASP A 113 -18.37 -22.29 -3.57
N THR A 114 -17.85 -23.49 -3.84
CA THR A 114 -18.53 -24.50 -4.66
C THR A 114 -19.85 -24.98 -4.06
N GLU A 115 -19.95 -25.05 -2.72
CA GLU A 115 -21.14 -25.48 -1.98
C GLU A 115 -22.15 -24.33 -1.80
N ASN A 116 -21.66 -23.09 -1.74
CA ASN A 116 -22.46 -21.88 -1.58
C ASN A 116 -22.18 -20.86 -2.71
N PRO A 117 -22.52 -21.19 -3.97
CA PRO A 117 -22.06 -20.41 -5.10
C PRO A 117 -22.73 -19.02 -5.20
N PRO A 118 -22.06 -18.05 -5.84
CA PRO A 118 -22.64 -16.75 -6.16
C PRO A 118 -23.81 -16.84 -7.14
N GLN A 119 -24.91 -16.18 -6.78
CA GLN A 119 -26.08 -15.97 -7.63
C GLN A 119 -26.32 -14.48 -7.83
N VAL A 120 -26.61 -14.11 -9.07
CA VAL A 120 -26.81 -12.74 -9.54
C VAL A 120 -28.30 -12.49 -9.71
N LEU A 121 -28.77 -11.42 -9.09
CA LEU A 121 -30.11 -10.88 -9.29
C LEU A 121 -30.18 -10.11 -10.62
N PRO A 122 -31.37 -9.94 -11.22
CA PRO A 122 -31.54 -9.14 -12.44
C PRO A 122 -31.03 -7.69 -12.36
N ASN A 123 -30.94 -7.14 -11.15
CA ASN A 123 -30.38 -5.81 -10.90
C ASN A 123 -28.84 -5.77 -10.81
N GLY A 124 -28.16 -6.88 -11.05
CA GLY A 124 -26.70 -7.00 -11.08
C GLY A 124 -26.02 -7.25 -9.73
N TYR A 125 -26.75 -7.30 -8.62
CA TYR A 125 -26.17 -7.62 -7.30
C TYR A 125 -26.03 -9.13 -7.08
N VAL A 126 -24.95 -9.51 -6.40
CA VAL A 126 -24.59 -10.91 -6.17
C VAL A 126 -24.73 -11.28 -4.70
N TYR A 127 -25.39 -12.41 -4.44
CA TYR A 127 -25.60 -12.98 -3.11
C TYR A 127 -25.35 -14.49 -3.13
N SER A 128 -25.28 -15.10 -1.95
CA SER A 128 -25.01 -16.53 -1.83
C SER A 128 -26.28 -17.35 -1.98
N THR A 129 -26.16 -18.55 -2.54
CA THR A 129 -27.31 -19.45 -2.74
C THR A 129 -28.03 -19.74 -1.42
N LYS A 130 -27.28 -19.97 -0.33
CA LYS A 130 -27.86 -20.17 1.01
C LYS A 130 -28.67 -18.95 1.48
N ALA A 131 -28.11 -17.76 1.37
CA ALA A 131 -28.79 -16.53 1.82
C ALA A 131 -30.07 -16.25 1.02
N LEU A 132 -30.05 -16.48 -0.29
CA LEU A 132 -31.21 -16.28 -1.15
C LEU A 132 -32.31 -17.32 -0.86
N LYS A 133 -31.93 -18.57 -0.59
CA LYS A 133 -32.87 -19.63 -0.22
C LYS A 133 -33.55 -19.33 1.12
N GLU A 134 -32.78 -18.98 2.15
CA GLU A 134 -33.34 -18.59 3.45
C GLU A 134 -34.26 -17.37 3.36
N MET A 135 -33.95 -16.42 2.46
CA MET A 135 -34.79 -15.26 2.21
C MET A 135 -36.10 -15.65 1.53
N ALA A 136 -36.05 -16.50 0.51
CA ALA A 136 -37.23 -17.01 -0.17
C ALA A 136 -38.14 -17.80 0.79
N ASP A 137 -37.56 -18.66 1.63
CA ASP A 137 -38.31 -19.45 2.62
C ASP A 137 -39.07 -18.56 3.62
N LYS A 138 -38.46 -17.44 4.04
CA LYS A 138 -39.10 -16.47 4.94
C LYS A 138 -40.16 -15.60 4.27
N ASN A 139 -39.99 -15.30 2.98
CA ASN A 139 -40.82 -14.36 2.22
C ASN A 139 -41.74 -15.05 1.19
N LYS A 140 -42.14 -16.30 1.42
CA LYS A 140 -43.07 -17.06 0.55
C LYS A 140 -42.63 -17.12 -0.92
N GLY A 141 -41.32 -17.26 -1.17
CA GLY A 141 -40.74 -17.39 -2.50
C GLY A 141 -40.21 -16.10 -3.13
N GLU A 142 -40.47 -14.95 -2.51
CA GLU A 142 -39.97 -13.65 -3.00
C GLU A 142 -38.60 -13.29 -2.42
N ILE A 143 -37.71 -12.82 -3.28
CA ILE A 143 -36.36 -12.41 -2.90
C ILE A 143 -36.25 -10.90 -3.07
N LYS A 144 -35.92 -10.21 -1.98
CA LYS A 144 -35.77 -8.75 -1.94
C LYS A 144 -34.31 -8.36 -1.75
N CYS A 145 -33.77 -7.61 -2.70
CA CYS A 145 -32.43 -7.05 -2.60
C CYS A 145 -32.34 -6.04 -1.45
N PRO A 146 -31.47 -6.24 -0.44
CA PRO A 146 -31.36 -5.34 0.71
C PRO A 146 -30.76 -3.97 0.35
N ARG A 147 -30.07 -3.85 -0.79
CA ARG A 147 -29.41 -2.60 -1.21
C ARG A 147 -30.31 -1.69 -2.03
N THR A 148 -31.12 -2.27 -2.91
CA THR A 148 -31.95 -1.51 -3.87
C THR A 148 -33.45 -1.68 -3.64
N GLY A 149 -33.86 -2.62 -2.78
CA GLY A 149 -35.26 -2.93 -2.54
C GLY A 149 -35.96 -3.70 -3.68
N PHE A 150 -35.24 -4.03 -4.76
CA PHE A 150 -35.76 -4.78 -5.91
C PHE A 150 -36.23 -6.18 -5.49
N VAL A 151 -37.40 -6.59 -5.99
CA VAL A 151 -38.00 -7.90 -5.71
C VAL A 151 -37.96 -8.75 -6.96
N CYS A 152 -37.54 -10.00 -6.84
CA CYS A 152 -37.62 -10.98 -7.92
C CYS A 152 -37.92 -12.37 -7.37
N ASN A 153 -38.23 -13.29 -8.28
CA ASN A 153 -38.44 -14.70 -7.95
C ASN A 153 -37.14 -15.49 -8.07
N HIS A 154 -37.12 -16.68 -7.47
CA HIS A 154 -35.97 -17.58 -7.55
C HIS A 154 -35.65 -18.01 -9.00
N THR A 155 -36.63 -18.00 -9.91
CA THR A 155 -36.45 -18.37 -11.33
C THR A 155 -35.57 -17.37 -12.09
N ASP A 156 -35.49 -16.14 -11.61
CA ASP A 156 -34.83 -15.04 -12.33
C ASP A 156 -33.34 -14.93 -11.93
N LEU A 157 -32.88 -15.80 -11.04
CA LEU A 157 -31.52 -15.83 -10.53
C LEU A 157 -30.59 -16.57 -11.49
N VAL A 158 -29.45 -15.95 -11.77
CA VAL A 158 -28.42 -16.55 -12.62
C VAL A 158 -27.19 -16.88 -11.79
N LYS A 159 -26.65 -18.10 -11.92
CA LYS A 159 -25.40 -18.48 -11.25
C LYS A 159 -24.23 -17.75 -11.90
N ALA A 160 -23.42 -17.05 -11.10
CA ALA A 160 -22.18 -16.45 -11.57
C ALA A 160 -21.03 -17.47 -11.52
N TYR A 161 -20.18 -17.42 -12.54
CA TYR A 161 -18.90 -18.13 -12.56
C TYR A 161 -17.80 -17.09 -12.57
N ILE A 162 -16.89 -17.18 -11.62
CA ILE A 162 -15.76 -16.27 -11.48
C ILE A 162 -14.52 -17.12 -11.78
N SER A 163 -13.76 -16.67 -12.78
CA SER A 163 -12.50 -17.26 -13.22
C SER A 163 -11.31 -16.49 -12.69
#